data_AF-A0A853I339-F1
#
_entry.id   AF-A0A853I339-F1
#
_cell.length_a   1.000
_cell.length_b   1.000
_cell.length_c   1.000
_cell.angle_alpha   90.00
_cell.angle_beta   90.00
_cell.angle_gamma   90.00
#
_symmetry.space_group_name_H-M   'P 1'
#
loop_
_entity.id
_entity.type
_entity.pdbx_description
1 polymer ?
#
loop_
_entity_poly.entity_id
_entity_poly.type
_entity_poly.pdbx_seq_one_letter_code
_entity_poly.pdbx_strand_id
1 'polypeptide(L)' 'MIEKYQIIISDIKYEGALCHKHEEYLEIKNIGPLRTNLSGWHVNAGAEGQDYLFPEQTYLAPGQVIRVYIPITTYK' A
#
# COMPACT_ATOMS: atom_id res chain seq x y z
N MET A 1 6.67 -5.27 24.36
CA MET A 1 7.46 -4.31 23.58
C MET A 1 6.48 -3.33 22.96
N ILE A 2 6.74 -2.02 23.03
CA ILE A 2 5.90 -1.04 22.33
C ILE A 2 6.53 -0.86 20.95
N GLU A 3 5.80 -1.23 19.90
CA GLU A 3 6.23 -0.95 18.53
C GLU A 3 6.32 0.57 18.35
N LYS A 4 7.49 1.06 17.92
CA LYS A 4 7.72 2.49 17.69
C LYS A 4 6.80 3.05 16.59
N TYR A 5 6.40 2.19 15.65
CA TYR A 5 5.59 2.54 14.49
C TYR A 5 4.24 1.83 14.56
N GLN A 6 3.19 2.54 14.19
CA GLN A 6 1.84 1.98 14.09
C GLN A 6 1.60 1.34 12.72
N ILE A 7 2.07 2.01 11.65
CA ILE A 7 1.95 1.58 10.27
C ILE A 7 3.35 1.42 9.66
N ILE A 8 3.55 0.35 8.91
CA ILE A 8 4.76 0.10 8.13
C ILE A 8 4.40 -0.26 6.69
N ILE A 9 5.36 -0.07 5.80
CA ILE A 9 5.41 -0.80 4.53
C ILE A 9 6.00 -2.17 4.86
N SER A 10 5.20 -3.24 4.74
CA SER A 10 5.60 -4.60 5.12
C SER A 10 6.15 -5.41 3.96
N ASP A 11 5.75 -5.10 2.73
CA ASP A 11 6.20 -5.80 1.53
C ASP A 11 6.12 -4.90 0.30
N ILE A 12 7.01 -5.13 -0.65
CA ILE A 12 6.99 -4.49 -1.98
C ILE A 12 7.28 -5.58 -2.99
N LYS A 13 6.29 -5.91 -3.83
CA LYS A 13 6.49 -6.80 -4.97
C LYS A 13 6.65 -5.94 -6.23
N TYR A 14 7.86 -5.93 -6.77
CA TYR A 14 8.26 -5.12 -7.93
C TYR A 14 8.65 -5.95 -9.16
N GLU A 15 8.72 -7.27 -9.02
CA GLU A 15 8.97 -8.20 -10.12
C GLU A 15 7.67 -8.96 -10.41
N GLY A 16 6.83 -8.37 -11.25
CA GLY A 16 5.67 -9.07 -11.80
C GLY A 16 6.11 -10.02 -12.90
N ALA A 17 5.76 -11.30 -12.81
CA ALA A 17 5.94 -12.18 -13.97
C ALA A 17 5.05 -11.65 -15.12
N LEU A 18 5.63 -11.50 -16.32
CA LEU A 18 4.99 -10.92 -17.53
C LEU A 18 3.62 -11.54 -17.91
N CYS A 19 3.22 -12.63 -17.26
CA CYS A 19 2.03 -13.41 -17.52
C CYS A 19 0.78 -12.98 -16.71
N HIS A 20 0.88 -12.18 -15.63
CA HIS A 20 -0.28 -11.83 -14.80
C HIS A 20 -0.36 -10.35 -14.41
N LYS A 21 -1.49 -9.71 -14.76
CA LYS A 21 -1.73 -8.25 -14.67
C LYS A 21 -1.90 -7.66 -13.25
N HIS A 22 -1.57 -8.39 -12.19
CA HIS A 22 -1.84 -8.01 -10.79
C HIS A 22 -0.74 -8.42 -9.81
N GLU A 23 0.50 -8.53 -10.29
CA GLU A 23 1.58 -9.05 -9.46
C GLU A 23 2.40 -7.97 -8.75
N GLU A 24 2.31 -6.71 -9.14
CA GLU A 24 3.06 -5.62 -8.50
C GLU A 24 2.19 -4.88 -7.49
N TYR A 25 2.72 -4.73 -6.27
CA TYR A 25 2.03 -4.05 -5.21
C TYR A 25 2.97 -3.48 -4.14
N LEU A 26 2.44 -2.50 -3.42
CA LEU A 26 2.90 -2.06 -2.11
C LEU A 26 1.98 -2.62 -1.03
N GLU A 27 2.52 -3.28 0.00
CA GLU A 27 1.76 -3.72 1.17
C GLU A 27 1.99 -2.80 2.36
N ILE A 28 0.90 -2.32 2.94
CA ILE A 28 0.88 -1.51 4.16
C ILE A 28 0.25 -2.33 5.27
N LYS A 29 0.94 -2.45 6.40
CA LYS A 29 0.49 -3.20 7.57
C LYS A 29 0.37 -2.32 8.79
N ASN A 30 -0.71 -2.51 9.53
CA ASN A 30 -0.84 -2.01 10.89
C ASN A 30 -0.22 -3.01 11.87
N ILE A 31 0.95 -2.66 12.44
CA ILE A 31 1.66 -3.48 13.43
C ILE A 31 1.38 -3.03 14.87
N GLY A 32 0.78 -1.86 15.06
CA GLY A 32 0.51 -1.32 16.39
C GLY A 32 -0.85 -1.77 16.95
N PRO A 33 -1.13 -1.46 18.22
CA PRO A 33 -2.33 -1.94 18.92
C PRO A 33 -3.60 -1.12 18.62
N LEU A 34 -3.48 0.05 17.98
CA LEU A 34 -4.62 0.93 17.67
C LEU A 34 -5.17 0.75 16.24
N ARG A 35 -6.44 1.07 16.02
CA ARG A 35 -6.98 1.24 14.66
C ARG A 35 -6.45 2.56 14.07
N THR A 36 -5.96 2.52 12.85
CA THR A 36 -5.46 3.71 12.13
C THR A 36 -6.43 4.13 11.04
N ASN A 37 -6.69 5.44 10.95
CA ASN A 37 -7.40 6.03 9.82
C ASN A 37 -6.39 6.42 8.73
N LEU A 38 -6.52 5.84 7.55
CA LEU A 38 -5.68 6.10 6.38
C LEU A 38 -6.37 7.06 5.38
N SER A 39 -7.55 7.59 5.70
CA SER A 39 -8.27 8.51 4.81
C SER A 39 -7.38 9.70 4.42
N GLY A 40 -7.28 9.96 3.12
CA GLY A 40 -6.47 11.06 2.58
C GLY A 40 -4.96 10.83 2.66
N TRP A 41 -4.49 9.67 3.14
CA TRP A 41 -3.08 9.32 3.02
C TRP A 41 -2.72 9.14 1.55
N HIS A 42 -1.45 9.36 1.24
CA HIS A 42 -0.94 9.31 -0.11
C HIS A 42 0.34 8.47 -0.18
N VAL A 43 0.44 7.64 -1.21
CA VAL A 43 1.68 6.93 -1.57
C VAL A 43 2.08 7.31 -2.99
N ASN A 44 3.39 7.56 -3.17
CA ASN A 44 3.99 7.90 -4.45
C ASN A 44 5.20 7.00 -4.69
N ALA A 45 5.35 6.49 -5.92
CA ALA A 45 6.47 5.62 -6.31
C ALA A 45 7.57 6.34 -7.11
N GLY A 46 7.55 7.69 -7.12
CA GLY A 46 8.62 8.54 -7.64
C GLY A 46 8.44 9.00 -9.09
N ALA A 47 7.66 8.29 -9.91
CA ALA A 47 7.32 8.73 -11.27
C ALA A 47 5.99 9.47 -11.34
N GLU A 48 5.83 10.33 -12.35
CA GLU A 48 4.58 11.07 -12.60
C GLU A 48 3.41 10.10 -12.83
N GLY A 49 2.31 10.31 -12.11
CA GLY A 49 1.11 9.48 -12.22
C GLY A 49 1.16 8.17 -11.44
N GLN A 50 2.22 7.91 -10.67
CA GLN A 50 2.31 6.77 -9.75
C GLN A 50 1.89 7.14 -8.33
N ASP A 51 0.73 7.80 -8.25
CA ASP A 51 0.13 8.38 -7.07
C ASP A 51 -1.12 7.60 -6.69
N TYR A 52 -1.23 7.19 -5.42
CA TYR A 52 -2.45 6.60 -4.90
C TYR A 52 -2.91 7.34 -3.64
N LEU A 53 -4.10 7.91 -3.73
CA LEU A 53 -4.80 8.55 -2.62
C LEU A 53 -5.77 7.56 -2.01
N PHE A 54 -5.60 7.29 -0.71
CA PHE A 54 -6.53 6.44 0.02
C PHE A 54 -7.91 7.11 0.11
N PRO A 55 -9.00 6.40 -0.28
CA PRO A 55 -10.35 6.93 -0.17
C PRO A 55 -10.70 7.32 1.27
N GLU A 56 -11.65 8.23 1.40
CA GLU A 56 -12.28 8.52 2.69
C GLU A 56 -12.83 7.25 3.33
N GLN A 57 -12.85 7.24 4.66
CA GLN A 57 -13.29 6.11 5.48
C GLN A 57 -12.44 4.83 5.30
N THR A 58 -11.17 4.97 4.90
CA THR A 58 -10.21 3.85 4.91
C THR A 58 -9.63 3.66 6.30
N TYR A 59 -9.91 2.52 6.93
CA TYR A 59 -9.39 2.18 8.26
C TYR A 59 -8.64 0.87 8.24
N LEU A 60 -7.54 0.80 9.00
CA LEU A 60 -6.75 -0.40 9.16
C LEU A 60 -6.69 -0.78 10.65
N ALA A 61 -7.31 -1.91 11.02
CA ALA A 61 -7.29 -2.43 12.38
C ALA A 61 -5.93 -3.10 12.70
N PRO A 62 -5.62 -3.35 13.99
CA PRO A 62 -4.39 -4.03 14.38
C PRO A 62 -4.19 -5.36 13.63
N GLY A 63 -3.00 -5.56 13.08
CA GLY A 63 -2.62 -6.76 12.33
C GLY A 63 -3.13 -6.82 10.88
N GLN A 64 -4.01 -5.91 10.46
CA GLN A 64 -4.54 -5.90 9.09
C GLN A 64 -3.52 -5.33 8.09
N VAL A 65 -3.71 -5.74 6.83
CA VAL A 65 -2.92 -5.31 5.68
C VAL A 65 -3.83 -4.75 4.59
N ILE A 66 -3.33 -3.75 3.85
CA ILE A 66 -3.88 -3.30 2.56
C ILE A 66 -2.77 -3.38 1.52
N ARG A 67 -3.11 -3.82 0.31
CA ARG A 67 -2.22 -3.79 -0.84
C ARG A 67 -2.71 -2.78 -1.86
N VAL A 68 -1.80 -1.91 -2.29
CA VAL A 68 -2.02 -0.98 -3.41
C VAL A 68 -1.37 -1.60 -4.63
N TYR A 69 -2.18 -2.00 -5.60
CA TYR A 69 -1.72 -2.60 -6.84
C TYR A 69 -1.44 -1.52 -7.88
N ILE A 70 -0.34 -1.69 -8.60
CA ILE A 70 0.03 -0.77 -9.67
C ILE A 70 -0.61 -1.28 -10.96
N PRO A 71 -1.34 -0.43 -11.71
CA PRO A 71 -1.78 -0.82 -13.04
C PRO A 71 -0.56 -0.93 -13.96
N ILE A 72 -0.44 -2.04 -14.70
CA ILE A 72 0.54 -2.12 -15.79
C ILE A 72 0.07 -1.16 -16.88
N THR A 73 0.67 0.03 -16.93
CA THR A 73 0.49 0.95 -18.04
C THR A 73 1.23 0.37 -19.24
N THR A 74 0.50 -0.24 -20.18
CA THR A 74 1.08 -0.54 -21.48
C THR A 74 1.34 0.80 -22.15
N TYR A 75 2.61 1.24 -22.25
CA TYR A 75 2.97 2.33 -23.16
C TYR A 75 2.46 1.95 -24.55
N LYS A 76 1.55 2.76 -25.10
CA LYS A 76 1.16 2.71 -26.51
C LYS A 76 2.17 3.45 -27.36
#